data_AF-A0A501WS19-F1
#
_entry.id   AF-A0A501WS19-F1
#
_cell.length_a   1.000
_cell.length_b   1.000
_cell.length_c   1.000
_cell.angle_alpha   90.00
_cell.angle_beta   90.00
_cell.angle_gamma   90.00
#
_symmetry.space_group_name_H-M   'P 1'
#
loop_
_entity.id
_entity.type
_entity.pdbx_description
1 polymer ?
#
loop_
_entity_poly.entity_id
_entity_poly.type
_entity_poly.pdbx_seq_one_letter_code
_entity_poly.pdbx_strand_id
1 'polypeptide(L)'
;MTAAETRPRLQTAGLWRESAHAEPRPVTAVLGSSTVVLTGDGGQFLGHWALAGMRVVGEEDGATRYAILDDDGETLELRDTEAKAAIAAAAGDFDAPWTAPPPPGGARISISGLILLALALALVLRGPDLVRAQAARMVPPAQAREFGDRMLLSILEEHGPLCAAPRGTRALAGFGARVAPEASFRVLDLGFGRGVAALPGPTVLIDRAALARAKSPEQLAGWVAQALGPEPGTGQTRALMRAVGPFAALGYVFRGTLPDAALARAADAALAPPASPDSYPPAPDAADFPAADWHALRRICG
;
A
#
# COMPACT_ATOMS: atom_id res chain seq x y z
N MET A 1 -31.06 -25.30 -35.82
CA MET A 1 -30.81 -24.83 -37.20
C MET A 1 -32.04 -24.10 -37.65
N THR A 2 -32.07 -22.78 -37.50
CA THR A 2 -33.20 -21.95 -37.98
C THR A 2 -32.90 -21.57 -39.43
N ALA A 3 -33.76 -22.02 -40.34
CA ALA A 3 -33.70 -21.70 -41.75
C ALA A 3 -33.85 -20.18 -41.92
N ALA A 4 -32.83 -19.52 -42.45
CA ALA A 4 -32.98 -18.17 -42.98
C ALA A 4 -33.83 -18.33 -44.25
N GLU A 5 -35.12 -18.01 -44.14
CA GLU A 5 -36.01 -17.94 -45.30
C GLU A 5 -35.41 -16.95 -46.30
N THR A 6 -34.98 -17.46 -47.44
CA THR A 6 -34.41 -16.68 -48.53
C THR A 6 -35.52 -15.85 -49.16
N ARG A 7 -35.82 -14.69 -48.56
CA ARG A 7 -36.71 -13.69 -49.17
C ARG A 7 -36.12 -13.30 -50.54
N PRO A 8 -36.92 -13.21 -51.63
CA PRO A 8 -36.41 -12.78 -52.92
C PRO A 8 -35.69 -11.44 -52.77
N ARG A 9 -34.50 -11.30 -53.39
CA ARG A 9 -33.78 -10.02 -53.41
C ARG A 9 -34.60 -9.03 -54.20
N LEU A 10 -35.13 -8.02 -53.51
CA LEU A 10 -35.90 -6.96 -54.13
C LEU A 10 -34.95 -6.04 -54.88
N GLN A 11 -35.19 -5.88 -56.18
CA GLN A 11 -34.38 -5.04 -57.06
C GLN A 11 -35.26 -3.89 -57.56
N THR A 12 -34.77 -2.67 -57.43
CA THR A 12 -35.51 -1.47 -57.82
C THR A 12 -34.61 -0.44 -58.49
N ALA A 13 -35.20 0.41 -59.33
CA ALA A 13 -34.50 1.55 -59.90
C ALA A 13 -34.54 2.74 -58.93
N GLY A 14 -33.44 3.48 -58.86
CA GLY A 14 -33.29 4.66 -58.04
C GLY A 14 -32.41 5.71 -58.68
N LEU A 15 -32.33 6.89 -58.05
CA LEU A 15 -31.36 7.92 -58.39
C LEU A 15 -30.40 8.05 -57.20
N TRP A 16 -29.12 7.83 -57.44
CA TRP A 16 -28.09 8.03 -56.44
C TRP A 16 -27.30 9.31 -56.73
N ARG A 17 -26.98 10.04 -55.67
CA ARG A 17 -26.18 11.25 -55.73
C ARG A 17 -25.04 11.13 -54.73
N GLU A 18 -23.81 11.34 -55.19
CA GLU A 18 -22.60 11.20 -54.37
C GLU A 18 -22.46 12.30 -53.30
N SER A 19 -22.89 13.51 -53.62
CA SER A 19 -22.89 14.68 -52.73
C SER A 19 -23.96 15.69 -53.16
N ALA A 20 -24.28 16.68 -52.34
CA ALA A 20 -25.29 17.70 -52.66
C ALA A 20 -25.08 18.38 -54.04
N HIS A 21 -23.82 18.56 -54.45
CA HIS A 21 -23.43 19.21 -55.71
C HIS A 21 -23.25 18.26 -56.91
N ALA A 22 -23.31 16.95 -56.71
CA ALA A 22 -23.17 15.99 -57.80
C ALA A 22 -24.48 15.83 -58.58
N GLU A 23 -24.38 15.55 -59.88
CA GLU A 23 -25.55 15.20 -60.69
C GLU A 23 -26.12 13.83 -60.27
N PRO A 24 -27.45 13.68 -60.14
CA PRO A 24 -28.07 12.38 -59.86
C PRO A 24 -27.77 11.38 -60.98
N ARG A 25 -27.35 10.18 -60.61
CA ARG A 25 -27.09 9.07 -61.54
C ARG A 25 -28.16 7.99 -61.37
N PRO A 26 -28.71 7.45 -62.46
CA PRO A 26 -29.56 6.27 -62.39
C PRO A 26 -28.77 5.10 -61.82
N VAL A 27 -29.40 4.39 -60.87
CA VAL A 27 -28.84 3.21 -60.24
C VAL A 27 -29.89 2.12 -60.12
N THR A 28 -29.40 0.90 -60.06
CA THR A 28 -30.16 -0.26 -59.63
C THR A 28 -29.79 -0.57 -58.19
N ALA A 29 -30.77 -0.47 -57.29
CA ALA A 29 -30.64 -0.81 -55.88
C ALA A 29 -31.12 -2.24 -55.64
N VAL A 30 -30.23 -3.09 -55.13
CA VAL A 30 -30.55 -4.48 -54.76
C VAL A 30 -30.59 -4.57 -53.24
N LEU A 31 -31.78 -4.78 -52.69
CA LEU A 31 -32.02 -4.88 -51.26
C LEU A 31 -31.85 -6.35 -50.83
N GLY A 32 -30.91 -6.57 -49.90
CA GLY A 32 -30.75 -7.83 -49.18
C GLY A 32 -31.52 -7.84 -47.86
N SER A 33 -31.10 -8.69 -46.93
CA SER A 33 -31.72 -8.81 -45.60
C SER A 33 -31.38 -7.66 -44.65
N SER A 34 -30.21 -7.03 -44.82
CA SER A 34 -29.71 -5.95 -43.93
C SER A 34 -28.96 -4.83 -44.66
N THR A 35 -28.74 -4.99 -45.96
CA THR A 35 -27.96 -4.06 -46.77
C THR A 35 -28.64 -3.77 -48.10
N VAL A 36 -28.33 -2.62 -48.69
CA VAL A 36 -28.63 -2.30 -50.08
C VAL A 36 -27.32 -2.11 -50.84
N VAL A 37 -27.24 -2.71 -52.03
CA VAL A 37 -26.11 -2.56 -52.94
C VAL A 37 -26.55 -1.71 -54.12
N LEU A 38 -25.76 -0.68 -54.44
CA LEU A 38 -26.04 0.27 -55.52
C LEU A 38 -25.14 -0.03 -56.72
N THR A 39 -25.74 -0.31 -57.88
CA THR A 39 -25.01 -0.50 -59.14
C THR A 39 -25.46 0.51 -60.19
N GLY A 40 -24.51 1.15 -60.86
CA GLY A 40 -24.80 2.12 -61.93
C GLY A 40 -25.09 1.47 -63.28
N ASP A 41 -25.40 2.32 -64.27
CA ASP A 41 -25.61 1.90 -65.66
C ASP A 41 -24.35 1.22 -66.21
N GLY A 42 -24.48 -0.05 -66.62
CA GLY A 42 -23.34 -0.89 -67.04
C GLY A 42 -22.82 -1.86 -65.98
N GLY A 43 -23.43 -1.92 -64.80
CA GLY A 43 -23.12 -2.91 -63.76
C GLY A 43 -21.96 -2.54 -62.84
N GLN A 44 -21.47 -1.30 -62.91
CA GLN A 44 -20.45 -0.78 -62.00
C GLN A 44 -20.96 -0.73 -60.55
N PHE A 45 -20.15 -1.19 -59.61
CA PHE A 45 -20.44 -1.07 -58.18
C PHE A 45 -20.21 0.38 -57.73
N LEU A 46 -21.23 1.01 -57.14
CA LEU A 46 -21.15 2.38 -56.65
C LEU A 46 -21.02 2.43 -55.13
N GLY A 47 -21.69 1.54 -54.41
CA GLY A 47 -21.61 1.51 -52.96
C GLY A 47 -22.46 0.41 -52.31
N HIS A 48 -22.26 0.24 -51.00
CA HIS A 48 -23.09 -0.61 -50.17
C HIS A 48 -23.50 0.15 -48.90
N TRP A 49 -24.76 0.04 -48.54
CA TRP A 49 -25.40 0.81 -47.48
C TRP A 49 -26.07 -0.16 -46.50
N ALA A 50 -26.02 0.12 -45.21
CA ALA A 50 -26.78 -0.65 -44.21
C ALA A 50 -28.21 -0.12 -44.16
N LEU A 51 -29.22 -1.00 -44.36
CA LEU A 51 -30.63 -0.60 -44.38
C LEU A 51 -31.03 0.09 -43.07
N ALA A 52 -30.54 -0.43 -41.93
CA ALA A 52 -30.79 0.12 -40.60
C ALA A 52 -30.21 1.52 -40.37
N GLY A 53 -29.23 1.94 -41.19
CA GLY A 53 -28.62 3.27 -41.10
C GLY A 53 -29.26 4.29 -42.06
N MET A 54 -30.19 3.86 -42.92
CA MET A 54 -30.84 4.75 -43.88
C MET A 54 -31.94 5.56 -43.20
N ARG A 55 -31.85 6.88 -43.29
CA ARG A 55 -32.87 7.81 -42.79
C ARG A 55 -33.53 8.56 -43.93
N VAL A 56 -34.82 8.87 -43.77
CA VAL A 56 -35.55 9.72 -44.73
C VAL A 56 -35.10 11.17 -44.54
N VAL A 57 -34.62 11.80 -45.61
CA VAL A 57 -34.18 13.21 -45.61
C VAL A 57 -35.08 14.11 -46.47
N GLY A 58 -36.00 13.53 -47.23
CA GLY A 58 -36.99 14.28 -47.99
C GLY A 58 -37.91 13.37 -48.81
N GLU A 59 -39.07 13.88 -49.19
CA GLU A 59 -40.03 13.21 -50.08
C GLU A 59 -40.56 14.22 -51.10
N GLU A 60 -40.50 13.86 -52.39
CA GLU A 60 -40.93 14.73 -53.49
C GLU A 60 -41.46 13.86 -54.65
N ASP A 61 -42.60 14.25 -55.24
CA ASP A 61 -43.22 13.59 -56.40
C ASP A 61 -43.34 12.05 -56.32
N GLY A 62 -43.56 11.51 -55.11
CA GLY A 62 -43.69 10.07 -54.84
C GLY A 62 -42.36 9.32 -54.68
N ALA A 63 -41.23 10.00 -54.80
CA ALA A 63 -39.90 9.50 -54.45
C ALA A 63 -39.56 9.83 -52.99
N THR A 64 -38.98 8.87 -52.27
CA THR A 64 -38.41 9.09 -50.94
C THR A 64 -36.89 9.12 -51.06
N ARG A 65 -36.27 10.18 -50.54
CA ARG A 65 -34.82 10.39 -50.51
C ARG A 65 -34.27 9.89 -49.17
N TYR A 66 -33.29 9.00 -49.24
CA TYR A 66 -32.60 8.41 -48.11
C TYR A 66 -31.14 8.87 -48.03
N ALA A 67 -30.61 8.96 -46.81
CA ALA A 67 -29.18 9.20 -46.53
C ALA A 67 -28.70 8.32 -45.35
N ILE A 68 -27.38 8.11 -45.21
CA ILE A 68 -26.77 7.44 -44.04
C ILE A 68 -26.05 8.43 -43.10
N LEU A 69 -25.61 9.58 -43.62
CA LEU A 69 -24.89 10.64 -42.89
C LEU A 69 -25.63 11.98 -43.07
N ASP A 70 -25.46 12.91 -42.12
CA ASP A 70 -26.21 14.18 -42.13
C ASP A 70 -25.74 15.15 -43.24
N ASP A 71 -26.71 15.91 -43.73
CA ASP A 71 -26.83 17.09 -44.62
C ASP A 71 -25.86 17.38 -45.79
N ASP A 72 -24.77 16.64 -46.00
CA ASP A 72 -23.89 16.84 -47.19
C ASP A 72 -23.41 15.53 -47.86
N GLY A 73 -23.92 14.38 -47.39
CA GLY A 73 -23.49 13.05 -47.84
C GLY A 73 -24.20 12.50 -49.07
N GLU A 74 -23.91 11.22 -49.38
CA GLU A 74 -24.58 10.51 -50.46
C GLU A 74 -26.09 10.36 -50.20
N THR A 75 -26.89 10.48 -51.25
CA THR A 75 -28.35 10.31 -51.19
C THR A 75 -28.86 9.29 -52.21
N LEU A 76 -29.91 8.55 -51.84
CA LEU A 76 -30.58 7.58 -52.71
C LEU A 76 -32.08 7.88 -52.75
N GLU A 77 -32.60 8.14 -53.94
CA GLU A 77 -34.03 8.34 -54.17
C GLU A 77 -34.68 7.09 -54.74
N LEU A 78 -35.74 6.63 -54.09
CA LEU A 78 -36.50 5.45 -54.50
C LEU A 78 -37.99 5.79 -54.64
N ARG A 79 -38.60 5.34 -55.73
CA ARG A 79 -40.04 5.50 -56.01
C ARG A 79 -40.85 4.26 -55.66
N ASP A 80 -40.22 3.09 -55.73
CA ASP A 80 -40.87 1.80 -55.54
C ASP A 80 -41.42 1.62 -54.13
N THR A 81 -42.71 1.30 -54.03
CA THR A 81 -43.42 1.18 -52.75
C THR A 81 -42.98 -0.03 -51.94
N GLU A 82 -42.63 -1.13 -52.60
CA GLU A 82 -42.16 -2.35 -51.93
C GLU A 82 -40.76 -2.14 -51.34
N ALA A 83 -39.89 -1.43 -52.06
CA ALA A 83 -38.55 -1.09 -51.60
C ALA A 83 -38.59 -0.12 -50.41
N LYS A 84 -39.45 0.90 -50.48
CA LYS A 84 -39.68 1.82 -49.36
C LYS A 84 -40.19 1.08 -48.12
N ALA A 85 -41.14 0.15 -48.28
CA ALA A 85 -41.65 -0.67 -47.19
C ALA A 85 -40.59 -1.60 -46.58
N ALA A 86 -39.73 -2.20 -47.41
CA ALA A 86 -38.63 -3.05 -46.95
C ALA A 86 -37.59 -2.28 -46.12
N ILE A 87 -37.26 -1.05 -46.54
CA ILE A 87 -36.36 -0.16 -45.77
C ILE A 87 -36.99 0.23 -44.43
N ALA A 88 -38.26 0.62 -44.43
CA ALA A 88 -38.97 1.01 -43.21
C ALA A 88 -39.04 -0.15 -42.19
N ALA A 89 -39.28 -1.39 -42.66
CA ALA A 89 -39.28 -2.57 -41.81
C ALA A 89 -37.90 -2.86 -41.19
N ALA A 90 -36.81 -2.60 -41.93
CA ALA A 90 -35.45 -2.78 -41.44
C ALA A 90 -35.00 -1.66 -40.48
N ALA A 91 -35.54 -0.44 -40.63
CA ALA A 91 -35.28 0.68 -39.74
C ALA A 91 -35.97 0.53 -38.37
N GLY A 92 -37.16 -0.07 -38.34
CA GLY A 92 -37.92 -0.30 -37.09
C GLY A 92 -37.19 -1.16 -36.04
N ASP A 93 -36.24 -2.01 -36.46
CA ASP A 93 -35.40 -2.80 -35.57
C ASP A 93 -34.27 -1.98 -34.89
N PHE A 94 -33.94 -0.80 -35.42
CA PHE A 94 -32.86 0.06 -34.92
C PHE A 94 -33.35 1.25 -34.09
N ASP A 95 -34.60 1.69 -34.30
CA ASP A 95 -35.24 2.78 -33.54
C ASP A 95 -35.73 2.37 -32.14
N ALA A 96 -35.53 1.11 -31.73
CA ALA A 96 -35.67 0.74 -30.33
C ALA A 96 -34.61 1.53 -29.53
N PRO A 97 -35.00 2.51 -28.71
CA PRO A 97 -34.02 3.24 -27.94
C PRO A 97 -33.34 2.22 -27.04
N TRP A 98 -32.00 2.18 -27.06
CA TRP A 98 -31.23 1.53 -26.01
C TRP A 98 -31.55 2.26 -24.70
N THR A 99 -32.63 1.84 -24.06
CA THR A 99 -33.02 2.31 -22.74
C THR A 99 -32.11 1.58 -21.77
N ALA A 100 -30.95 2.19 -21.49
CA ALA A 100 -30.19 1.81 -20.31
C ALA A 100 -31.15 1.87 -19.11
N PRO A 101 -31.29 0.79 -18.32
CA PRO A 101 -32.18 0.80 -17.16
C PRO A 101 -31.86 2.00 -16.27
N PRO A 102 -32.85 2.74 -15.73
CA PRO A 102 -32.59 3.82 -14.80
C PRO A 102 -31.73 3.27 -13.64
N PRO A 103 -30.60 3.91 -13.28
CA PRO A 103 -29.76 3.41 -12.22
C PRO A 103 -30.59 3.39 -10.92
N PRO A 104 -30.66 2.26 -10.18
CA PRO A 104 -31.49 2.19 -8.99
C PRO A 104 -30.94 3.13 -7.91
N GLY A 105 -31.81 4.00 -7.39
CA GLY A 105 -31.52 5.08 -6.44
C GLY A 105 -31.16 4.65 -5.01
N GLY A 106 -30.50 3.52 -4.83
CA GLY A 106 -29.81 3.21 -3.58
C GLY A 106 -28.40 3.79 -3.63
N ALA A 107 -27.89 4.34 -2.52
CA ALA A 107 -26.47 4.63 -2.37
C ALA A 107 -25.68 3.31 -2.50
N ARG A 108 -25.39 2.90 -3.73
CA ARG A 108 -24.47 1.82 -4.02
C ARG A 108 -23.14 2.31 -3.49
N ILE A 109 -22.73 1.82 -2.33
CA ILE A 109 -21.34 1.96 -1.87
C ILE A 109 -20.53 1.43 -3.04
N SER A 110 -19.92 2.35 -3.79
CA SER A 110 -19.17 1.98 -4.97
C SER A 110 -18.05 1.06 -4.48
N ILE A 111 -17.86 -0.10 -5.12
CA ILE A 111 -16.82 -1.05 -4.72
C ILE A 111 -15.46 -0.33 -4.61
N SER A 112 -15.22 0.67 -5.47
CA SER A 112 -14.09 1.60 -5.39
C SER A 112 -13.98 2.36 -4.06
N GLY A 113 -15.09 2.89 -3.53
CA GLY A 113 -15.14 3.56 -2.23
C GLY A 113 -14.84 2.60 -1.07
N LEU A 114 -15.34 1.36 -1.13
CA LEU A 114 -15.03 0.35 -0.13
C LEU A 114 -13.53 -0.05 -0.17
N ILE A 115 -12.97 -0.21 -1.37
CA ILE A 115 -11.54 -0.48 -1.57
C ILE A 115 -10.68 0.66 -1.02
N LEU A 116 -11.00 1.92 -1.36
CA LEU A 116 -10.29 3.08 -0.86
C LEU A 116 -10.35 3.20 0.67
N LEU A 117 -11.52 2.95 1.26
CA LEU A 117 -11.68 2.94 2.71
C LEU A 117 -10.84 1.83 3.36
N ALA A 118 -10.85 0.63 2.79
CA ALA A 118 -10.05 -0.49 3.28
C ALA A 118 -8.54 -0.18 3.20
N LEU A 119 -8.07 0.43 2.11
CA LEU A 119 -6.69 0.89 1.94
C LEU A 119 -6.32 1.99 2.95
N ALA A 120 -7.18 2.99 3.13
CA ALA A 120 -6.97 4.04 4.11
C ALA A 120 -6.89 3.49 5.53
N LEU A 121 -7.78 2.56 5.88
CA LEU A 121 -7.77 1.89 7.18
C LEU A 121 -6.51 1.04 7.36
N ALA A 122 -6.10 0.28 6.34
CA ALA A 122 -4.86 -0.49 6.38
C ALA A 122 -3.63 0.43 6.57
N LEU A 123 -3.59 1.57 5.88
CA LEU A 123 -2.51 2.54 5.99
C LEU A 123 -2.44 3.17 7.40
N VAL A 124 -3.59 3.56 7.98
CA VAL A 124 -3.63 4.14 9.32
C VAL A 124 -3.31 3.11 10.40
N LEU A 125 -3.83 1.89 10.28
CA LEU A 125 -3.65 0.84 11.28
C LEU A 125 -2.28 0.15 11.23
N ARG A 126 -1.67 0.02 10.03
CA ARG A 126 -0.43 -0.75 9.85
C ARG A 126 0.74 0.07 9.31
N GLY A 127 0.48 1.19 8.66
CA GLY A 127 1.52 2.07 8.13
C GLY A 127 2.56 2.51 9.17
N PRO A 128 2.16 2.97 10.37
CA PRO A 128 3.11 3.36 11.41
C PRO A 128 4.09 2.25 11.80
N ASP A 129 3.60 1.02 11.95
CA ASP A 129 4.44 -0.13 12.33
C ASP A 129 5.36 -0.57 11.19
N LEU A 130 4.86 -0.53 9.95
CA LEU A 130 5.67 -0.80 8.75
C LEU A 130 6.83 0.20 8.62
N VAL A 131 6.55 1.49 8.78
CA VAL A 131 7.58 2.55 8.69
C VAL A 131 8.64 2.37 9.78
N ARG A 132 8.24 2.12 11.03
CA ARG A 132 9.18 1.88 12.14
C ARG A 132 10.02 0.63 11.91
N ALA A 133 9.40 -0.46 11.45
CA ALA A 133 10.09 -1.71 11.17
C ALA A 133 11.09 -1.55 10.02
N GLN A 134 10.72 -0.79 8.98
CA GLN A 134 11.60 -0.50 7.86
C GLN A 134 12.77 0.40 8.27
N ALA A 135 12.50 1.47 9.03
CA ALA A 135 13.53 2.33 9.59
C ALA A 135 14.53 1.51 10.41
N ALA A 136 14.07 0.61 11.28
CA ALA A 136 14.94 -0.24 12.09
C ALA A 136 15.84 -1.17 11.26
N ARG A 137 15.38 -1.68 10.12
CA ARG A 137 16.16 -2.53 9.21
C ARG A 137 17.23 -1.75 8.45
N MET A 138 17.01 -0.46 8.23
CA MET A 138 17.94 0.41 7.51
C MET A 138 19.11 0.90 8.37
N VAL A 139 19.02 0.79 9.71
CA VAL A 139 20.08 1.23 10.63
C VAL A 139 21.27 0.27 10.58
N PRO A 140 22.47 0.72 10.15
CA PRO A 140 23.67 -0.11 10.22
C PRO A 140 24.12 -0.32 11.67
N PRO A 141 24.85 -1.41 11.99
CA PRO A 141 25.31 -1.69 13.35
C PRO A 141 26.15 -0.56 13.98
N ALA A 142 26.95 0.14 13.17
CA ALA A 142 27.75 1.28 13.63
C ALA A 142 26.86 2.45 14.08
N GLN A 143 25.81 2.76 13.32
CA GLN A 143 24.89 3.84 13.67
C GLN A 143 23.98 3.47 14.84
N ALA A 144 23.62 2.18 14.98
CA ALA A 144 22.91 1.71 16.15
C ALA A 144 23.73 1.95 17.44
N ARG A 145 25.06 1.73 17.41
CA ARG A 145 25.94 2.08 18.54
C ARG A 145 25.97 3.57 18.82
N GLU A 146 26.10 4.40 17.78
CA GLU A 146 26.04 5.87 17.93
C GLU A 146 24.73 6.34 18.59
N PHE A 147 23.58 5.78 18.18
CA PHE A 147 22.30 6.09 18.82
C PHE A 147 22.27 5.64 20.27
N GLY A 148 22.79 4.46 20.58
CA GLY A 148 22.93 3.97 21.96
C GLY A 148 23.82 4.88 22.82
N ASP A 149 24.94 5.35 22.30
CA ASP A 149 25.84 6.26 23.00
C ASP A 149 25.19 7.62 23.26
N ARG A 150 24.46 8.19 22.29
CA ARG A 150 23.70 9.44 22.47
C ARG A 150 22.56 9.29 23.48
N MET A 151 21.86 8.15 23.46
CA MET A 151 20.85 7.83 24.47
C MET A 151 21.50 7.72 25.86
N LEU A 152 22.65 7.05 25.97
CA LEU A 152 23.38 6.94 27.23
C LEU A 152 23.81 8.32 27.77
N LEU A 153 24.31 9.20 26.91
CA LEU A 153 24.66 10.57 27.31
C LEU A 153 23.46 11.32 27.89
N SER A 154 22.29 11.26 27.24
CA SER A 154 21.04 11.84 27.76
C SER A 154 20.67 11.28 29.14
N ILE A 155 20.84 9.97 29.34
CA ILE A 155 20.56 9.33 30.63
C ILE A 155 21.55 9.80 31.71
N LEU A 156 22.84 9.95 31.37
CA LEU A 156 23.85 10.43 32.32
C LEU A 156 23.64 11.90 32.72
N GLU A 157 23.12 12.72 31.81
CA GLU A 157 22.74 14.11 32.10
C GLU A 157 21.62 14.19 33.14
N GLU A 158 20.65 13.27 33.08
CA GLU A 158 19.50 13.25 34.00
C GLU A 158 19.79 12.51 35.32
N HIS A 159 20.47 11.37 35.26
CA HIS A 159 20.66 10.46 36.40
C HIS A 159 22.04 10.56 37.06
N GLY A 160 22.97 11.29 36.45
CA GLY A 160 24.33 11.45 36.95
C GLY A 160 25.32 10.38 36.46
N PRO A 161 26.54 10.33 37.04
CA PRO A 161 27.63 9.55 36.51
C PRO A 161 27.48 8.04 36.74
N LEU A 162 28.22 7.27 35.94
CA LEU A 162 28.34 5.82 36.10
C LEU A 162 29.02 5.45 37.43
N CYS A 163 28.53 4.38 38.06
CA CYS A 163 29.22 3.72 39.15
C CYS A 163 30.47 3.00 38.63
N ALA A 164 31.65 3.40 39.14
CA ALA A 164 32.93 2.97 38.59
C ALA A 164 33.96 2.54 39.65
N ALA A 165 33.54 1.99 40.80
CA ALA A 165 34.49 1.50 41.80
C ALA A 165 35.44 0.43 41.17
N PRO A 166 36.78 0.49 41.37
CA PRO A 166 37.73 -0.33 40.61
C PRO A 166 37.54 -1.85 40.74
N ARG A 167 37.13 -2.34 41.92
CA ARG A 167 36.83 -3.77 42.14
C ARG A 167 35.50 -4.16 41.50
N GLY A 168 34.47 -3.32 41.67
CA GLY A 168 33.15 -3.56 41.08
C GLY A 168 33.17 -3.53 39.56
N THR A 169 33.95 -2.63 38.95
CA THR A 169 34.10 -2.54 37.50
C THR A 169 34.75 -3.79 36.90
N ARG A 170 35.77 -4.35 37.57
CA ARG A 170 36.37 -5.63 37.16
C ARG A 170 35.40 -6.80 37.29
N ALA A 171 34.64 -6.84 38.39
CA ALA A 171 33.60 -7.84 38.56
C ALA A 171 32.48 -7.71 37.51
N LEU A 172 32.08 -6.48 37.15
CA LEU A 172 31.09 -6.22 36.11
C LEU A 172 31.59 -6.68 34.74
N ALA A 173 32.85 -6.44 34.41
CA ALA A 173 33.44 -6.93 33.16
C ALA A 173 33.47 -8.47 33.12
N GLY A 174 33.84 -9.13 34.23
CA GLY A 174 33.80 -10.59 34.33
C GLY A 174 32.39 -11.17 34.24
N PHE A 175 31.40 -10.46 34.79
CA PHE A 175 29.99 -10.82 34.69
C PHE A 175 29.50 -10.70 33.24
N GLY A 176 29.78 -9.56 32.61
CA GLY A 176 29.37 -9.29 31.23
C GLY A 176 29.97 -10.27 30.23
N ALA A 177 31.25 -10.62 30.39
CA ALA A 177 31.94 -11.59 29.55
C ALA A 177 31.30 -13.00 29.57
N ARG A 178 30.61 -13.36 30.66
CA ARG A 178 29.91 -14.64 30.80
C ARG A 178 28.47 -14.59 30.29
N VAL A 179 27.76 -13.50 30.61
CA VAL A 179 26.32 -13.39 30.34
C VAL A 179 26.03 -12.92 28.92
N ALA A 180 26.77 -11.91 28.43
CA ALA A 180 26.59 -11.36 27.09
C ALA A 180 27.88 -10.68 26.61
N PRO A 181 28.84 -11.44 26.04
CA PRO A 181 30.17 -10.93 25.70
C PRO A 181 30.15 -9.79 24.66
N GLU A 182 29.12 -9.75 23.82
CA GLU A 182 28.92 -8.71 22.80
C GLU A 182 28.31 -7.41 23.35
N ALA A 183 27.82 -7.42 24.60
CA ALA A 183 27.13 -6.29 25.21
C ALA A 183 28.03 -5.47 26.13
N SER A 184 27.87 -4.15 26.09
CA SER A 184 28.54 -3.24 27.02
C SER A 184 27.71 -3.05 28.28
N PHE A 185 28.30 -3.32 29.45
CA PHE A 185 27.60 -3.19 30.73
C PHE A 185 27.92 -1.87 31.42
N ARG A 186 26.89 -1.22 31.96
CA ARG A 186 26.97 0.06 32.68
C ARG A 186 26.07 0.01 33.91
N VAL A 187 26.55 0.52 35.04
CA VAL A 187 25.79 0.60 36.29
C VAL A 187 25.69 2.06 36.70
N LEU A 188 24.50 2.49 37.08
CA LEU A 188 24.21 3.85 37.56
C LEU A 188 22.97 3.83 38.45
N ASP A 189 22.73 4.93 39.16
CA ASP A 189 21.54 5.09 39.99
C ASP A 189 20.40 5.67 39.14
N LEU A 190 19.47 4.82 38.70
CA LEU A 190 18.38 5.24 37.82
C LEU A 190 17.14 5.70 38.59
N GLY A 191 17.07 5.44 39.91
CA GLY A 191 15.96 5.90 40.75
C GLY A 191 14.60 5.19 40.57
N PHE A 192 14.46 4.28 39.59
CA PHE A 192 13.20 3.55 39.34
C PHE A 192 13.13 2.15 39.97
N GLY A 193 14.19 1.72 40.66
CA GLY A 193 14.15 0.71 41.71
C GLY A 193 14.29 -0.75 41.27
N ARG A 194 14.12 -1.07 39.97
CA ARG A 194 14.03 -2.47 39.48
C ARG A 194 14.49 -2.69 38.02
N GLY A 195 15.12 -1.70 37.39
CA GLY A 195 15.37 -1.74 35.95
C GLY A 195 16.68 -2.41 35.55
N VAL A 196 16.60 -3.34 34.60
CA VAL A 196 17.68 -3.59 33.64
C VAL A 196 17.15 -3.14 32.28
N ALA A 197 17.86 -2.25 31.62
CA ALA A 197 17.48 -1.71 30.32
C ALA A 197 18.56 -2.03 29.28
N ALA A 198 18.16 -2.15 28.02
CA ALA A 198 19.08 -2.38 26.91
C ALA A 198 18.91 -1.29 25.85
N LEU A 199 20.02 -0.63 25.51
CA LEU A 199 20.12 0.36 24.45
C LEU A 199 20.65 -0.28 23.16
N PRO A 200 20.42 0.35 21.98
CA PRO A 200 21.05 -0.07 20.73
C PRO A 200 22.58 -0.17 20.81
N GLY A 201 23.18 -1.02 19.97
CA GLY A 201 24.64 -1.21 19.99
C GLY A 201 25.16 -2.16 21.10
N PRO A 202 24.42 -3.23 21.38
CA PRO A 202 23.77 -3.49 22.66
C PRO A 202 24.54 -2.98 23.90
N THR A 203 23.99 -1.97 24.58
CA THR A 203 24.49 -1.52 25.90
C THR A 203 23.45 -1.83 26.97
N VAL A 204 23.84 -2.57 28.00
CA VAL A 204 22.99 -2.94 29.14
C VAL A 204 23.24 -1.99 30.30
N LEU A 205 22.17 -1.31 30.71
CA LEU A 205 22.12 -0.46 31.89
C LEU A 205 21.51 -1.24 33.05
N ILE A 206 22.21 -1.25 34.18
CA ILE A 206 21.76 -1.89 35.42
C ILE A 206 21.55 -0.80 36.46
N ASP A 207 20.33 -0.71 36.98
CA ASP A 207 20.02 0.16 38.10
C ASP A 207 20.72 -0.33 39.37
N ARG A 208 21.30 0.59 40.14
CA ARG A 208 21.87 0.34 41.48
C ARG A 208 20.90 -0.45 42.35
N ALA A 209 19.61 -0.07 42.35
CA ALA A 209 18.60 -0.74 43.17
C ALA A 209 18.30 -2.16 42.69
N ALA A 210 18.28 -2.40 41.37
CA ALA A 210 18.15 -3.73 40.81
C ALA A 210 19.33 -4.62 41.25
N LEU A 211 20.56 -4.10 41.15
CA LEU A 211 21.75 -4.83 41.57
C LEU A 211 21.75 -5.16 43.08
N ALA A 212 21.26 -4.25 43.92
CA ALA A 212 21.14 -4.48 45.35
C ALA A 212 20.09 -5.57 45.69
N ARG A 213 19.01 -5.64 44.91
CA ARG A 213 17.86 -6.55 45.07
C ARG A 213 18.13 -7.96 44.56
N ALA A 214 18.95 -8.10 43.52
CA ALA A 214 19.30 -9.40 42.97
C ALA A 214 19.86 -10.32 44.08
N LYS A 215 19.21 -11.46 44.28
CA LYS A 215 19.60 -12.44 45.31
C LYS A 215 20.87 -13.20 44.91
N SER A 216 21.06 -13.38 43.61
CA SER A 216 22.13 -14.18 43.05
C SER A 216 22.55 -13.65 41.66
N PRO A 217 23.77 -13.95 41.19
CA PRO A 217 24.25 -13.53 39.87
C PRO A 217 23.41 -14.11 38.72
N GLU A 218 22.85 -15.31 38.88
CA GLU A 218 21.95 -15.97 37.91
C GLU A 218 20.62 -15.23 37.78
N GLN A 219 20.10 -14.67 38.88
CA GLN A 219 18.91 -13.84 38.83
C GLN A 219 19.16 -12.55 38.05
N LEU A 220 20.31 -11.89 38.29
CA LEU A 220 20.69 -10.70 37.53
C LEU A 220 20.89 -11.04 36.05
N ALA A 221 21.52 -12.18 35.74
CA ALA A 221 21.70 -12.65 34.37
C ALA A 221 20.36 -12.91 33.66
N GLY A 222 19.36 -13.45 34.37
CA GLY A 222 18.00 -13.60 33.85
C GLY A 222 17.35 -12.27 33.46
N TRP A 223 17.51 -11.23 34.28
CA TRP A 223 17.03 -9.88 33.96
C TRP A 223 17.77 -9.26 32.76
N VAL A 224 19.07 -9.48 32.65
CA VAL A 224 19.86 -9.05 31.48
C VAL A 224 19.39 -9.74 30.21
N ALA A 225 19.18 -11.06 30.25
CA ALA A 225 18.66 -11.82 29.11
C ALA A 225 17.27 -11.33 28.67
N GLN A 226 16.40 -10.98 29.63
CA GLN A 226 15.10 -10.39 29.35
C GLN A 226 15.22 -9.02 28.66
N ALA A 227 16.12 -8.15 29.15
CA ALA A 227 16.33 -6.82 28.57
C ALA A 227 16.93 -6.90 27.15
N LEU A 228 17.84 -7.83 26.91
CA LEU A 228 18.44 -8.07 25.59
C LEU A 228 17.45 -8.74 24.62
N GLY A 229 16.57 -9.60 25.13
CA GLY A 229 15.61 -10.35 24.33
C GLY A 229 16.29 -11.32 23.35
N PRO A 230 15.51 -11.88 22.40
CA PRO A 230 15.99 -12.93 21.50
C PRO A 230 16.93 -12.43 20.39
N GLU A 231 16.96 -11.12 20.12
CA GLU A 231 17.75 -10.51 19.04
C GLU A 231 18.59 -9.34 19.57
N PRO A 232 19.71 -9.58 20.27
CA PRO A 232 20.57 -8.52 20.77
C PRO A 232 21.05 -7.56 19.66
N GLY A 233 21.00 -6.26 19.95
CA GLY A 233 21.23 -5.19 18.97
C GLY A 233 19.97 -4.86 18.16
N THR A 234 19.52 -5.78 17.31
CA THR A 234 18.39 -5.53 16.38
C THR A 234 17.07 -5.29 17.11
N GLY A 235 16.81 -6.04 18.19
CA GLY A 235 15.64 -5.85 19.04
C GLY A 235 15.60 -4.48 19.69
N GLN A 236 16.75 -3.99 20.16
CA GLN A 236 16.88 -2.65 20.77
C GLN A 236 16.69 -1.54 19.73
N THR A 237 17.25 -1.69 18.53
CA THR A 237 17.00 -0.74 17.43
C THR A 237 15.52 -0.67 17.06
N ARG A 238 14.83 -1.82 17.05
CA ARG A 238 13.38 -1.88 16.83
C ARG A 238 12.58 -1.24 17.97
N ALA A 239 13.04 -1.37 19.22
CA ALA A 239 12.45 -0.68 20.36
C ALA A 239 12.63 0.83 20.28
N LEU A 240 13.84 1.29 19.93
CA LEU A 240 14.15 2.69 19.64
C LEU A 240 13.18 3.26 18.60
N MET A 241 13.04 2.61 17.44
CA MET A 241 12.16 3.11 16.37
C MET A 241 10.67 3.15 16.77
N ARG A 242 10.24 2.27 17.68
CA ARG A 242 8.90 2.35 18.28
C ARG A 242 8.76 3.56 19.20
N ALA A 243 9.76 3.82 20.04
CA ALA A 243 9.74 4.92 21.00
C ALA A 243 9.82 6.31 20.34
N VAL A 244 10.64 6.49 19.30
CA VAL A 244 10.73 7.78 18.58
C VAL A 244 9.45 8.13 17.80
N GLY A 245 8.64 7.12 17.49
CA GLY A 245 7.37 7.27 16.78
C GLY A 245 7.50 7.26 15.25
N PRO A 246 6.36 7.24 14.54
CA PRO A 246 6.32 6.96 13.11
C PRO A 246 6.84 8.14 12.27
N PHE A 247 6.63 9.38 12.69
CA PHE A 247 7.10 10.57 11.97
C PHE A 247 8.63 10.73 12.04
N ALA A 248 9.24 10.45 13.20
CA ALA A 248 10.69 10.47 13.33
C ALA A 248 11.34 9.30 12.56
N ALA A 249 10.74 8.11 12.64
CA ALA A 249 11.17 6.95 11.84
C ALA A 249 11.07 7.23 10.33
N LEU A 250 9.99 7.84 9.86
CA LEU A 250 9.86 8.26 8.46
C LEU A 250 10.93 9.28 8.07
N GLY A 251 11.16 10.27 8.93
CA GLY A 251 12.24 11.24 8.75
C GLY A 251 13.62 10.59 8.65
N TYR A 252 13.88 9.54 9.44
CA TYR A 252 15.10 8.75 9.36
C TYR A 252 15.21 7.99 8.04
N VAL A 253 14.13 7.37 7.55
CA VAL A 253 14.15 6.68 6.24
C VAL A 253 14.58 7.60 5.11
N PHE A 254 14.19 8.87 5.14
CA PHE A 254 14.55 9.84 4.10
C PHE A 254 15.88 10.56 4.34
N ARG A 255 16.23 10.87 5.59
CA ARG A 255 17.40 11.71 5.93
C ARG A 255 18.57 10.94 6.53
N GLY A 256 18.37 9.69 6.93
CA GLY A 256 19.35 8.86 7.61
C GLY A 256 19.71 9.31 9.04
N THR A 257 18.95 10.23 9.64
CA THR A 257 19.27 10.84 10.95
C THR A 257 18.05 10.92 11.86
N LEU A 258 18.31 10.85 13.17
CA LEU A 258 17.32 11.05 14.25
C LEU A 258 17.68 12.31 15.04
N PRO A 259 16.69 13.14 15.42
CA PRO A 259 16.93 14.30 16.26
C PRO A 259 17.20 13.89 17.72
N ASP A 260 18.05 14.64 18.43
CA ASP A 260 18.41 14.36 19.84
C ASP A 260 17.20 14.24 20.76
N ALA A 261 16.21 15.13 20.60
CA ALA A 261 14.97 15.07 21.38
C ALA A 261 14.15 13.78 21.14
N ALA A 262 14.32 13.10 20.01
CA ALA A 262 13.72 11.78 19.81
C ALA A 262 14.53 10.69 20.50
N LEU A 263 15.87 10.77 20.46
CA LEU A 263 16.75 9.83 21.15
C LEU A 263 16.60 9.94 22.68
N ALA A 264 16.50 11.15 23.23
CA ALA A 264 16.25 11.38 24.66
C ALA A 264 14.93 10.71 25.12
N ARG A 265 13.81 10.99 24.43
CA ARG A 265 12.53 10.32 24.71
C ARG A 265 12.60 8.79 24.59
N ALA A 266 13.41 8.29 23.66
CA ALA A 266 13.61 6.86 23.52
C ALA A 266 14.48 6.27 24.64
N ALA A 267 15.41 7.06 25.20
CA ALA A 267 16.17 6.71 26.39
C ALA A 267 15.21 6.56 27.59
N ASP A 268 14.34 7.54 27.82
CA ASP A 268 13.33 7.49 28.90
C ASP A 268 12.42 6.27 28.74
N ALA A 269 11.96 6.01 27.51
CA ALA A 269 11.14 4.84 27.21
C ALA A 269 11.87 3.51 27.41
N ALA A 270 13.19 3.47 27.20
CA ALA A 270 14.02 2.29 27.44
C ALA A 270 14.22 2.03 28.94
N LEU A 271 14.20 3.07 29.77
CA LEU A 271 14.28 2.97 31.23
C LEU A 271 12.94 2.60 31.90
N ALA A 272 11.84 2.61 31.14
CA ALA A 272 10.52 2.27 31.68
C ALA A 272 10.53 0.88 32.34
N PRO A 273 10.06 0.75 33.59
CA PRO A 273 10.16 -0.50 34.34
C PRO A 273 9.41 -1.64 33.63
N PRO A 274 9.99 -2.86 33.56
CA PRO A 274 9.30 -3.99 32.97
C PRO A 274 8.08 -4.37 33.83
N ALA A 275 7.03 -4.87 33.17
CA ALA A 275 5.75 -5.19 33.81
C ALA A 275 5.86 -6.22 34.95
N SER A 276 6.85 -7.11 34.94
CA SER A 276 7.14 -8.06 36.03
C SER A 276 8.59 -8.55 35.97
N PRO A 277 9.52 -7.96 36.74
CA PRO A 277 10.92 -8.37 36.74
C PRO A 277 11.16 -9.70 37.46
N ASP A 278 10.32 -10.07 38.45
CA ASP A 278 10.56 -11.26 39.28
C ASP A 278 10.08 -12.58 38.68
N SER A 279 9.32 -12.53 37.58
CA SER A 279 8.74 -13.72 36.95
C SER A 279 9.70 -14.46 36.02
N TYR A 280 10.93 -13.96 35.84
CA TYR A 280 11.87 -14.55 34.89
C TYR A 280 12.79 -15.58 35.57
N PRO A 281 12.99 -16.77 34.97
CA PRO A 281 13.85 -17.78 35.54
C PRO A 281 15.32 -17.29 35.61
N PRO A 282 16.07 -17.68 36.65
CA PRO A 282 17.49 -17.41 36.72
C PRO A 282 18.22 -18.06 35.52
N ALA A 283 19.19 -17.34 34.95
CA ALA A 283 19.98 -17.85 33.83
C ALA A 283 21.22 -18.60 34.34
N PRO A 284 21.47 -19.84 33.86
CA PRO A 284 22.57 -20.67 34.37
C PRO A 284 23.97 -20.14 34.01
N ASP A 285 24.06 -19.23 33.04
CA ASP A 285 25.33 -18.70 32.51
C ASP A 285 26.16 -17.92 33.54
N ALA A 286 25.57 -17.61 34.70
CA ALA A 286 26.25 -16.96 35.83
C ALA A 286 26.41 -17.85 37.07
N ALA A 287 26.16 -19.17 36.96
CA ALA A 287 26.21 -20.10 38.10
C ALA A 287 27.58 -20.19 38.79
N ASP A 288 28.66 -20.13 38.01
CA ASP A 288 30.04 -20.19 38.53
C ASP A 288 30.63 -18.80 38.83
N PHE A 289 29.79 -17.78 39.03
CA PHE A 289 30.27 -16.43 39.30
C PHE A 289 30.87 -16.32 40.72
N PRO A 290 32.17 -15.94 40.87
CA PRO A 290 32.82 -15.94 42.18
C PRO A 290 32.10 -15.07 43.21
N ALA A 291 31.88 -15.61 44.41
CA ALA A 291 31.21 -14.88 45.49
C ALA A 291 31.91 -13.56 45.84
N ALA A 292 33.25 -13.53 45.82
CA ALA A 292 34.03 -12.31 46.05
C ALA A 292 33.75 -11.24 44.99
N ASP A 293 33.63 -11.63 43.72
CA ASP A 293 33.29 -10.72 42.62
C ASP A 293 31.84 -10.27 42.72
N TRP A 294 30.93 -11.15 43.18
CA TRP A 294 29.53 -10.78 43.44
C TRP A 294 29.41 -9.68 44.50
N HIS A 295 30.12 -9.82 45.61
CA HIS A 295 30.18 -8.79 46.65
C HIS A 295 30.85 -7.50 46.18
N ALA A 296 31.85 -7.58 45.29
CA ALA A 296 32.48 -6.42 44.70
C ALA A 296 31.54 -5.69 43.73
N LEU A 297 30.81 -6.43 42.90
CA LEU A 297 29.84 -5.91 41.95
C LEU A 297 28.71 -5.15 42.67
N ARG A 298 28.12 -5.71 43.73
CA ARG A 298 27.06 -5.04 44.51
C ARG A 298 27.50 -3.74 45.18
N ARG A 299 28.81 -3.51 45.34
CA ARG A 299 29.40 -2.28 45.90
C ARG A 299 30.02 -1.36 44.83
N ILE A 300 29.65 -1.54 43.57
CA ILE A 300 30.21 -0.73 42.46
C ILE A 300 29.90 0.78 42.60
N CYS A 301 28.81 1.14 43.27
CA CYS A 301 28.37 2.51 43.50
C CYS A 301 28.84 3.13 44.84
N GLY A 302 29.67 2.41 45.62
CA GLY A 302 30.01 2.80 47.00
C GLY A 302 29.09 2.12 48.01
#